data_AF-A0A7D4B689-F1
#
_entry.id   AF-A0A7D4B689-F1
#
_cell.length_a   1.000
_cell.length_b   1.000
_cell.length_c   1.000
_cell.angle_alpha   90.00
_cell.angle_beta   90.00
_cell.angle_gamma   90.00
#
_symmetry.space_group_name_H-M   'P 1'
#
loop_
_entity.id
_entity.type
_entity.pdbx_description
1 polymer ?
#
loop_
_entity_poly.entity_id
_entity_poly.type
_entity_poly.pdbx_seq_one_letter_code
_entity_poly.pdbx_strand_id
1 'polypeptide(L)' 'MKDEEMEFLQEQLEATELLPCASCQQETLHAHVEVLERYAHATEFLMECTACGTRRSWMLLETAE' A
#
# COMPACT_ATOMS: atom_id res chain seq x y z
N MET A 1 8.18 -25.65 2.03
CA MET A 1 8.04 -25.25 0.61
C MET A 1 6.67 -24.66 0.30
N LYS A 2 5.53 -25.36 0.45
CA LYS A 2 4.21 -24.74 0.19
C LYS A 2 3.82 -23.65 1.19
N ASP A 3 4.23 -23.80 2.45
CA ASP A 3 3.86 -22.84 3.51
C ASP A 3 4.67 -21.54 3.40
N GLU A 4 5.95 -21.64 3.02
CA GLU A 4 6.85 -20.50 2.82
C GLU A 4 6.41 -19.62 1.63
N GLU A 5 5.93 -20.21 0.54
CA GLU A 5 5.39 -19.49 -0.61
C GLU A 5 4.11 -18.72 -0.25
N MET A 6 3.28 -19.28 0.63
CA MET A 6 2.05 -18.65 1.09
C MET A 6 2.33 -17.49 2.04
N GLU A 7 3.26 -17.64 2.99
CA GLU A 7 3.70 -16.56 3.88
C GLU A 7 4.27 -15.39 3.09
N PHE A 8 5.13 -15.65 2.11
CA PHE A 8 5.69 -14.61 1.24
C PHE A 8 4.61 -13.82 0.49
N LEU A 9 3.59 -14.51 -0.04
CA LEU A 9 2.47 -13.84 -0.73
C LEU A 9 1.61 -13.02 0.23
N GLN A 10 1.49 -13.46 1.49
CA GLN A 10 0.74 -12.75 2.50
C GLN A 10 1.45 -11.47 2.95
N GLU A 11 2.76 -11.53 3.18
CA GLU A 11 3.60 -10.34 3.46
C GLU A 11 3.51 -9.31 2.33
N GLN A 12 3.53 -9.77 1.08
CA GLN A 12 3.39 -8.90 -0.09
C GLN A 12 2.01 -8.23 -0.16
N LEU A 13 0.95 -8.92 0.27
CA LEU A 13 -0.39 -8.35 0.34
C LEU A 13 -0.53 -7.35 1.49
N GLU A 14 0.05 -7.63 2.66
CA GLU A 14 0.10 -6.71 3.80
C GLU A 14 0.88 -5.42 3.47
N ALA A 15 1.84 -5.51 2.56
CA ALA A 15 2.55 -4.35 2.01
C ALA A 15 1.73 -3.57 0.96
N THR A 16 0.48 -3.94 0.69
CA THR A 16 -0.38 -3.28 -0.31
C THR A 16 -1.74 -2.88 0.22
N GLU A 17 -2.29 -1.82 -0.36
CA GLU A 17 -3.61 -1.30 -0.04
C GLU A 17 -4.51 -1.31 -1.27
N LEU A 18 -5.77 -1.74 -1.11
CA LEU A 18 -6.75 -1.71 -2.19
C LEU A 18 -7.35 -0.29 -2.28
N LEU A 19 -7.03 0.43 -3.35
CA LEU A 19 -7.38 1.84 -3.49
C LEU A 19 -7.83 2.17 -4.92
N PRO A 20 -8.70 3.19 -5.11
CA PRO A 20 -9.09 3.65 -6.44
C PRO A 20 -7.89 4.31 -7.14
N CYS A 21 -7.54 3.83 -8.33
CA CYS A 21 -6.48 4.42 -9.15
C CYS A 21 -7.07 5.36 -10.19
N ALA A 22 -6.63 6.64 -10.18
CA ALA A 22 -7.08 7.63 -11.15
C ALA A 22 -6.67 7.29 -12.60
N SER A 23 -5.51 6.64 -12.78
CA SER A 23 -5.02 6.21 -14.10
C SER A 23 -5.75 4.97 -14.62
N CYS A 24 -6.00 3.98 -13.76
CA CYS A 24 -6.72 2.76 -14.16
C CYS A 24 -8.24 2.92 -14.18
N GLN A 25 -8.77 3.94 -13.50
CA GLN A 25 -10.22 4.19 -13.33
C GLN A 25 -10.97 3.02 -12.66
N GLN A 26 -10.28 2.26 -11.82
CA GLN A 26 -10.81 1.12 -11.07
C GLN A 26 -10.04 0.96 -9.74
N GLU A 27 -10.56 0.12 -8.86
CA GLU A 27 -9.82 -0.28 -7.65
C GLU A 27 -8.67 -1.21 -8.01
N THR A 28 -7.50 -0.91 -7.47
CA THR A 28 -6.26 -1.67 -7.71
C THR A 28 -5.43 -1.72 -6.45
N LEU A 29 -4.58 -2.74 -6.32
CA LEU A 29 -3.59 -2.80 -5.25
C LEU A 29 -2.51 -1.74 -5.48
N HIS A 30 -2.17 -1.02 -4.42
CA HIS A 30 -1.06 -0.07 -4.40
C HIS A 30 -0.06 -0.50 -3.34
N ALA A 31 1.20 -0.65 -3.71
CA ALA A 31 2.26 -1.03 -2.78
C ALA A 31 2.83 0.18 -2.04
N HIS A 32 3.18 -0.01 -0.76
CA HIS A 32 3.97 0.95 0.01
C HIS A 32 5.40 1.02 -0.53
N VAL A 33 5.79 2.17 -1.11
CA VAL A 33 7.13 2.36 -1.69
C VAL A 33 8.06 3.06 -0.70
N GLU A 34 7.60 4.14 -0.09
CA GLU A 34 8.41 4.99 0.78
C GLU A 34 7.53 5.66 1.85
N VAL A 35 8.08 5.87 3.05
CA VAL A 35 7.46 6.74 4.06
C VAL A 35 7.91 8.17 3.75
N LEU A 36 6.96 9.04 3.39
CA LEU A 36 7.24 10.45 3.12
C LEU A 36 7.35 11.24 4.42
N GLU A 37 6.38 11.07 5.33
CA GLU A 37 6.37 11.79 6.61
C GLU A 37 5.64 10.99 7.70
N ARG A 38 6.05 11.18 8.96
CA ARG A 38 5.40 10.61 10.15
C ARG A 38 4.89 11.73 11.03
N TYR A 39 3.59 11.69 11.29
CA TYR A 39 2.89 12.62 12.18
C TYR A 39 2.57 11.93 13.51
N ALA A 40 2.03 12.68 14.47
CA ALA A 40 1.72 12.14 15.79
C ALA A 40 0.68 10.99 15.80
N HIS A 41 -0.21 10.94 14.80
CA HIS A 41 -1.29 9.94 14.69
C HIS A 41 -1.54 9.50 13.23
N ALA A 42 -0.55 9.69 12.36
CA ALA A 42 -0.69 9.34 10.95
C ALA A 42 0.69 9.15 10.30
N THR A 43 0.75 8.33 9.27
CA THR A 43 1.94 8.20 8.41
C THR A 43 1.54 8.45 6.96
N GLU A 44 2.29 9.32 6.28
CA GLU A 44 2.14 9.55 4.85
C GLU A 44 3.14 8.68 4.07
N PHE A 45 2.62 7.96 3.09
CA PHE A 45 3.36 7.05 2.24
C PHE A 45 3.32 7.52 0.78
N LEU A 46 4.41 7.27 0.08
CA LEU A 46 4.41 7.17 -1.37
C LEU A 46 3.95 5.76 -1.73
N MET A 47 2.86 5.69 -2.47
CA MET A 47 2.26 4.45 -2.94
C MET A 47 2.39 4.33 -4.46
N GLU A 48 2.57 3.11 -4.96
CA GLU A 48 2.64 2.83 -6.40
C GLU A 48 1.59 1.79 -6.80
N CYS A 49 0.76 2.11 -7.79
CA CYS A 49 -0.22 1.18 -8.34
C CYS A 49 0.49 -0.01 -8.99
N THR A 50 0.21 -1.23 -8.51
CA THR A 50 0.86 -2.44 -9.05
C THR A 50 0.42 -2.78 -10.48
N ALA A 51 -0.68 -2.18 -10.95
CA ALA A 51 -1.21 -2.39 -12.29
C ALA A 51 -0.65 -1.42 -13.35
N CYS A 52 -0.45 -0.14 -13.01
CA CYS A 52 -0.03 0.88 -13.98
C CYS A 52 1.23 1.67 -13.60
N GLY A 53 1.81 1.42 -12.43
CA GLY A 53 3.01 2.11 -11.94
C GLY A 53 2.80 3.59 -11.59
N THR A 54 1.55 4.09 -11.62
CA THR A 54 1.29 5.48 -11.21
C THR A 54 1.51 5.62 -9.71
N ARG A 55 2.19 6.69 -9.31
CA ARG A 55 2.49 7.00 -7.91
C ARG A 55 1.52 8.03 -7.35
N ARG A 56 1.24 7.91 -6.06
CA ARG A 56 0.41 8.86 -5.30
C ARG A 56 0.87 8.92 -3.85
N SER A 57 0.61 10.03 -3.15
CA SER A 57 0.68 10.03 -1.70
C SER A 57 -0.60 9.42 -1.11
N TRP A 58 -0.47 8.79 0.05
CA TRP A 58 -1.59 8.25 0.81
C TRP A 58 -1.29 8.37 2.31
N MET A 59 -2.30 8.78 3.08
CA MET A 59 -2.19 8.98 4.52
C MET A 59 -2.89 7.86 5.25
N LEU A 60 -2.13 7.05 5.99
CA LEU A 60 -2.64 6.08 6.93
C LEU A 60 -2.83 6.77 8.28
N LEU A 61 -4.06 6.74 8.80
CA LEU A 61 -4.34 7.22 10.15
C LEU A 61 -4.06 6.08 11.13
N GLU A 62 -3.27 6.35 12.16
CA GLU A 62 -3.09 5.41 13.27
C GLU A 62 -4.36 5.47 14.12
N THR A 63 -5.18 4.42 14.06
CA THR A 63 -6.31 4.28 14.99
C THR A 63 -5.75 4.03 16.38
N ALA A 64 -5.95 4.96 17.31
CA ALA A 64 -5.75 4.72 18.73
C ALA A 64 -6.74 3.63 19.16
N GLU A 65 -6.24 2.43 19.44
CA GLU A 65 -6.98 1.36 20.11
C GLU A 65 -7.44 1.76 21.52
#